data_AF-A0A7W8RPT4-F1
#
_entry.id   AF-A0A7W8RPT4-F1
#
_cell.length_a   1.000
_cell.length_b   1.000
_cell.length_c   1.000
_cell.angle_alpha   90.00
_cell.angle_beta   90.00
_cell.angle_gamma   90.00
#
_symmetry.space_group_name_H-M   'P 1'
#
loop_
_entity.id
_entity.type
_entity.pdbx_description
1 polymer ?
#
loop_
_entity_poly.entity_id
_entity_poly.type
_entity_poly.pdbx_seq_one_letter_code
_entity_poly.pdbx_strand_id
1 'polypeptide(L)'
;MSRPELPRPARRALRRRQSAGRLWLVIGSALTGLSFAHATLAAGKLPQGGTYVAGAGAIASHGDGLVVTQPGSTRGVIEWNSFSIGRNNSVMFDNGSGATLNRVTGGSPSAIFGRLSATGSLYVINPQGIVVGPSGVISTGGRFVASTLDVCDSAFMQGGGSLTLSGDRDASVIQQC
;
A
#
# COMPACT_ATOMS: atom_id res chain seq x y z
N MET A 1 -36.13 -81.29 7.71
CA MET A 1 -35.51 -80.00 8.11
C MET A 1 -36.66 -79.02 8.32
N SER A 2 -37.19 -78.82 9.53
CA SER A 2 -36.64 -77.95 10.62
C SER A 2 -36.38 -76.54 10.07
N ARG A 3 -37.06 -75.44 10.42
CA ARG A 3 -37.61 -74.95 11.71
C ARG A 3 -38.63 -73.81 11.43
N PRO A 4 -39.42 -73.38 12.45
CA PRO A 4 -40.57 -72.48 12.35
C PRO A 4 -40.21 -71.00 12.61
N GLU A 5 -41.14 -70.07 12.33
CA GLU A 5 -41.41 -68.86 13.15
C GLU A 5 -42.77 -68.23 12.80
N LEU A 6 -43.55 -67.89 13.83
CA LEU A 6 -44.75 -67.03 13.83
C LEU A 6 -44.43 -65.79 14.71
N PRO A 7 -45.37 -64.85 14.94
CA PRO A 7 -45.46 -63.52 14.33
C PRO A 7 -45.11 -62.40 15.34
N ARG A 8 -45.03 -61.13 14.91
CA ARG A 8 -45.30 -60.00 15.81
C ARG A 8 -46.17 -58.92 15.16
N PRO A 9 -47.24 -58.47 15.86
CA PRO A 9 -48.21 -57.50 15.35
C PRO A 9 -47.85 -56.07 15.77
N ALA A 10 -48.76 -55.15 15.43
CA ALA A 10 -48.91 -53.76 15.88
C ALA A 10 -48.29 -52.72 14.92
N ARG A 11 -48.96 -51.64 14.55
CA ARG A 11 -50.26 -51.08 14.94
C ARG A 11 -50.73 -50.16 13.81
N ARG A 12 -52.05 -50.10 13.69
CA ARG A 12 -52.88 -49.05 13.06
C ARG A 12 -52.16 -47.71 12.83
N ALA A 13 -52.33 -47.13 11.65
CA ALA A 13 -53.27 -46.03 11.48
C ALA A 13 -53.41 -45.63 10.01
N LEU A 14 -54.65 -45.73 9.54
CA LEU A 14 -55.36 -44.74 8.71
C LEU A 14 -54.52 -43.56 8.21
N ARG A 15 -54.39 -43.44 6.88
CA ARG A 15 -55.15 -42.41 6.16
C ARG A 15 -55.09 -42.57 4.64
N ARG A 16 -56.26 -42.95 4.14
CA ARG A 16 -56.89 -42.49 2.91
C ARG A 16 -56.42 -41.06 2.53
N ARG A 17 -55.86 -40.88 1.35
CA ARG A 17 -56.58 -40.37 0.18
C ARG A 17 -55.57 -40.06 -0.93
N GLN A 18 -55.89 -40.59 -2.09
CA GLN A 18 -55.30 -40.18 -3.34
C GLN A 18 -55.67 -38.73 -3.64
N SER A 19 -54.72 -37.98 -4.17
CA SER A 19 -55.01 -36.88 -5.08
C SER A 19 -53.93 -36.90 -6.16
N ALA A 20 -54.37 -37.38 -7.31
CA ALA A 20 -53.69 -37.23 -8.57
C ALA A 20 -53.33 -35.77 -8.83
N GLY A 21 -52.22 -35.56 -9.53
CA GLY A 21 -52.19 -34.51 -10.53
C GLY A 21 -50.96 -33.62 -10.51
N ARG A 22 -50.36 -33.60 -11.71
CA ARG A 22 -49.75 -32.45 -12.38
C ARG A 22 -48.26 -32.29 -12.16
N LEU A 23 -47.55 -33.09 -12.97
CA LEU A 23 -46.44 -32.64 -13.81
C LEU A 23 -46.58 -31.13 -14.13
N TRP A 24 -45.67 -30.31 -13.61
CA TRP A 24 -45.49 -28.93 -14.06
C TRP A 24 -44.15 -28.80 -14.76
N LEU A 25 -44.24 -28.28 -15.98
CA LEU A 25 -43.14 -27.96 -16.88
C LEU A 25 -42.13 -26.98 -16.26
N VAL A 26 -40.89 -27.17 -16.69
CA VAL A 26 -39.71 -26.33 -16.55
C VAL A 26 -39.95 -24.90 -17.03
N ILE A 27 -39.52 -23.90 -16.26
CA ILE A 27 -39.13 -22.57 -16.76
C ILE A 27 -37.73 -22.29 -16.24
N GLY A 28 -36.73 -22.52 -17.09
CA GLY A 28 -35.34 -22.17 -16.83
C GLY A 28 -35.15 -20.68 -17.05
N SER A 29 -35.02 -19.90 -15.97
CA SER A 29 -34.65 -18.50 -16.03
C SER A 29 -33.13 -18.39 -16.06
N ALA A 30 -32.54 -18.32 -17.26
CA ALA A 30 -31.15 -17.93 -17.43
C ALA A 30 -31.03 -16.41 -17.24
N LEU A 31 -30.76 -15.96 -16.00
CA LEU A 31 -30.29 -14.59 -15.78
C LEU A 31 -28.83 -14.51 -16.23
N THR A 32 -28.61 -13.98 -17.42
CA THR A 32 -27.29 -13.53 -17.88
C THR A 32 -26.86 -12.34 -17.03
N GLY A 33 -25.94 -12.60 -16.09
CA GLY A 33 -25.32 -11.57 -15.26
C GLY A 33 -24.48 -10.62 -16.10
N LEU A 34 -24.98 -9.39 -16.29
CA LEU A 34 -24.23 -8.30 -16.87
C LEU A 34 -23.11 -7.92 -15.89
N SER A 35 -21.91 -8.46 -16.11
CA SER A 35 -20.73 -8.11 -15.33
C SER A 35 -20.26 -6.72 -15.77
N PHE A 36 -20.60 -5.68 -15.01
CA PHE A 36 -20.00 -4.36 -15.15
C PHE A 36 -18.53 -4.45 -14.73
N ALA A 37 -17.64 -4.63 -15.71
CA ALA A 37 -16.22 -4.45 -15.52
C ALA A 37 -15.99 -2.97 -15.15
N HIS A 38 -15.78 -2.69 -13.86
CA HIS A 38 -15.31 -1.40 -13.43
C HIS A 38 -13.89 -1.25 -13.97
N ALA A 39 -13.70 -0.33 -14.93
CA ALA A 39 -12.38 0.07 -15.35
C ALA A 39 -11.71 0.80 -14.18
N THR A 40 -10.95 0.06 -13.38
CA THR A 40 -10.05 0.68 -12.41
C THR A 40 -8.98 1.42 -13.20
N LEU A 41 -9.11 2.74 -13.30
CA LEU A 41 -8.02 3.59 -13.75
C LEU A 41 -6.83 3.29 -12.83
N ALA A 42 -5.78 2.69 -13.40
CA ALA A 42 -4.56 2.45 -12.66
C ALA A 42 -4.02 3.82 -12.22
N ALA A 43 -4.02 4.06 -10.91
CA ALA A 43 -3.32 5.21 -10.35
C ALA A 43 -1.88 5.20 -10.87
N GLY A 44 -1.41 6.35 -11.34
CA GLY A 44 -0.03 6.44 -11.84
C GLY A 44 1.01 6.05 -10.76
N LYS A 45 2.27 5.86 -11.17
CA LYS A 45 3.33 5.34 -10.27
C LYS A 45 3.52 6.27 -9.05
N LEU A 46 3.14 5.81 -7.86
CA LEU A 46 3.36 6.47 -6.58
C LEU A 46 4.32 5.66 -5.69
N PRO A 47 4.97 6.26 -4.67
CA PRO A 47 5.73 5.52 -3.67
C PRO A 47 4.91 4.41 -3.00
N GLN A 48 5.56 3.28 -2.66
CA GLN A 48 4.90 2.08 -2.14
C GLN A 48 5.58 1.56 -0.89
N GLY A 49 4.78 0.98 0.02
CA GLY A 49 5.28 0.33 1.25
C GLY A 49 5.84 1.30 2.28
N GLY A 50 5.35 2.53 2.33
CA GLY A 50 5.81 3.54 3.27
C GLY A 50 5.47 3.20 4.72
N THR A 51 6.46 3.20 5.60
CA THR A 51 6.30 2.99 7.04
C THR A 51 7.20 3.93 7.84
N TYR A 52 6.65 4.58 8.86
CA TYR A 52 7.46 5.36 9.79
C TYR A 52 8.28 4.42 10.68
N VAL A 53 9.60 4.60 10.71
CA VAL A 53 10.53 3.88 11.59
C VAL A 53 11.07 4.76 12.72
N ALA A 54 10.97 6.08 12.57
CA ALA A 54 11.22 7.05 13.63
C ALA A 54 10.33 8.29 13.47
N GLY A 55 9.91 8.90 14.57
CA GLY A 55 8.90 9.94 14.57
C GLY A 55 7.49 9.37 14.33
N ALA A 56 6.54 10.24 13.97
CA ALA A 56 5.16 9.82 13.74
C ALA A 56 4.48 10.70 12.68
N GLY A 57 3.54 10.10 11.96
CA GLY A 57 2.73 10.78 10.95
C GLY A 57 1.77 9.81 10.26
N ALA A 58 1.08 10.30 9.25
CA ALA A 58 0.17 9.54 8.42
C ALA A 58 0.60 9.58 6.95
N ILE A 59 0.33 8.49 6.23
CA ILE A 59 0.55 8.36 4.80
C ILE A 59 -0.80 7.99 4.17
N ALA A 60 -1.29 8.82 3.27
CA ALA A 60 -2.58 8.62 2.60
C ALA A 60 -2.41 8.76 1.09
N SER A 61 -2.98 7.82 0.33
CA SER A 61 -3.02 7.89 -1.13
C SER A 61 -4.43 8.12 -1.62
N HIS A 62 -4.59 9.00 -2.60
CA HIS A 62 -5.87 9.29 -3.23
C HIS A 62 -5.70 9.59 -4.72
N GLY A 63 -6.27 8.74 -5.58
CA GLY A 63 -6.11 8.85 -7.03
C GLY A 63 -4.64 8.89 -7.43
N ASP A 64 -4.25 9.97 -8.11
CA ASP A 64 -2.87 10.20 -8.57
C ASP A 64 -1.95 10.89 -7.53
N GLY A 65 -2.44 11.07 -6.29
CA GLY A 65 -1.72 11.76 -5.22
C GLY A 65 -1.36 10.86 -4.03
N LEU A 66 -0.25 11.20 -3.36
CA LEU A 66 0.11 10.71 -2.03
C LEU A 66 0.40 11.91 -1.12
N VAL A 67 -0.20 11.92 0.06
CA VAL A 67 0.02 12.95 1.08
C VAL A 67 0.61 12.29 2.32
N VAL A 68 1.72 12.85 2.80
CA VAL A 68 2.33 12.52 4.08
C VAL A 68 2.09 13.69 5.03
N THR A 69 1.42 13.44 6.15
CA THR A 69 1.20 14.44 7.20
C THR A 69 2.06 14.11 8.40
N GLN A 70 2.94 15.04 8.79
CA GLN A 70 3.86 14.91 9.91
C GLN A 70 3.62 16.04 10.91
N PRO A 71 2.89 15.78 12.02
CA PRO A 71 2.47 16.83 12.94
C PRO A 71 3.64 17.46 13.71
N GLY A 72 3.43 18.70 14.15
CA GLY A 72 4.27 19.38 15.14
C GLY A 72 5.60 19.94 14.62
N SER A 73 5.81 20.05 13.31
CA SER A 73 7.11 20.48 12.73
C SER A 73 8.29 19.65 13.24
N THR A 74 8.08 18.34 13.39
CA THR A 74 9.05 17.40 13.94
C THR A 74 10.00 16.86 12.87
N ARG A 75 10.89 15.95 13.27
CA ARG A 75 11.65 15.09 12.36
C ARG A 75 10.98 13.72 12.27
N GLY A 76 11.03 13.09 11.12
CA GLY A 76 10.53 11.73 10.92
C GLY A 76 11.32 10.97 9.85
N VAL A 77 11.40 9.65 10.01
CA VAL A 77 12.04 8.74 9.06
C VAL A 77 10.99 7.75 8.57
N ILE A 78 10.86 7.66 7.25
CA ILE A 78 9.97 6.75 6.55
C ILE A 78 10.80 5.83 5.66
N GLU A 79 10.65 4.53 5.86
CA GLU A 79 11.16 3.53 4.94
C GLU A 79 10.12 3.21 3.87
N TRP A 80 10.58 3.04 2.63
CA TRP A 80 9.77 2.74 1.47
C TRP A 80 10.33 1.54 0.70
N ASN A 81 9.45 0.62 0.30
CA ASN A 81 9.82 -0.44 -0.65
C ASN A 81 10.22 0.16 -2.01
N SER A 82 9.53 1.22 -2.44
CA SER A 82 9.94 2.01 -3.61
C SER A 82 9.48 3.45 -3.49
N PHE A 83 10.26 4.37 -4.04
CA PHE A 83 9.91 5.79 -4.08
C PHE A 83 10.08 6.31 -5.51
N SER A 84 9.00 6.30 -6.29
CA SER A 84 8.94 6.87 -7.64
C SER A 84 7.63 7.65 -7.81
N ILE A 85 7.65 8.66 -8.66
CA ILE A 85 6.51 9.54 -8.91
C ILE A 85 6.34 9.69 -10.42
N GLY A 86 5.26 9.13 -10.97
CA GLY A 86 4.92 9.22 -12.38
C GLY A 86 4.61 10.66 -12.81
N ARG A 87 4.69 10.93 -14.12
CA ARG A 87 4.54 12.29 -14.70
C ARG A 87 3.28 13.02 -14.25
N ASN A 88 2.17 12.30 -14.11
CA ASN A 88 0.87 12.87 -13.75
C ASN A 88 0.57 12.73 -12.26
N ASN A 89 1.54 12.27 -11.46
CA ASN A 89 1.38 12.01 -10.04
C ASN A 89 1.99 13.11 -9.18
N SER A 90 1.52 13.19 -7.95
CA SER A 90 2.04 14.14 -6.97
C SER A 90 2.24 13.48 -5.61
N VAL A 91 3.31 13.88 -4.94
CA VAL A 91 3.57 13.52 -3.54
C VAL A 91 3.78 14.81 -2.77
N MET A 92 3.00 15.01 -1.70
CA MET A 92 3.08 16.18 -0.83
C MET A 92 3.40 15.76 0.61
N PHE A 93 4.41 16.39 1.20
CA PHE A 93 4.74 16.29 2.61
C PHE A 93 4.28 17.55 3.33
N ASP A 94 3.25 17.42 4.17
CA ASP A 94 2.88 18.44 5.13
C ASP A 94 3.62 18.18 6.45
N ASN A 95 4.84 18.68 6.56
CA ASN A 95 5.73 18.50 7.71
C ASN A 95 6.10 19.81 8.41
N GLY A 96 5.34 20.89 8.17
CA GLY A 96 5.57 22.22 8.74
C GLY A 96 6.97 22.75 8.45
N SER A 97 7.67 23.25 9.46
CA SER A 97 9.09 23.61 9.36
C SER A 97 10.06 22.44 9.63
N GLY A 98 9.51 21.24 9.81
CA GLY A 98 10.22 20.02 10.15
C GLY A 98 11.03 19.42 9.01
N ALA A 99 11.44 18.17 9.18
CA ALA A 99 12.18 17.42 8.16
C ALA A 99 11.69 15.97 8.09
N THR A 100 11.63 15.41 6.88
CA THR A 100 11.28 14.00 6.68
C THR A 100 12.36 13.32 5.85
N LEU A 101 12.91 12.22 6.37
CA LEU A 101 13.83 11.34 5.67
C LEU A 101 13.04 10.19 5.04
N ASN A 102 13.19 10.02 3.73
CA ASN A 102 12.59 8.94 2.96
C ASN A 102 13.71 8.00 2.50
N ARG A 103 13.73 6.79 3.04
CA ARG A 103 14.75 5.79 2.76
C ARG A 103 14.14 4.68 1.91
N VAL A 104 14.69 4.43 0.74
CA VAL A 104 14.26 3.30 -0.11
C VAL A 104 15.06 2.07 0.27
N THR A 105 14.37 1.01 0.70
CA THR A 105 14.96 -0.27 1.10
C THR A 105 14.81 -1.35 0.03
N GLY A 106 13.97 -1.13 -0.98
CA GLY A 106 13.84 -2.04 -2.13
C GLY A 106 14.90 -1.86 -3.22
N GLY A 107 14.94 -2.81 -4.15
CA GLY A 107 15.98 -2.91 -5.19
C GLY A 107 15.73 -2.10 -6.47
N SER A 108 14.96 -1.01 -6.43
CA SER A 108 14.65 -0.19 -7.62
C SER A 108 15.10 1.27 -7.47
N PRO A 109 15.69 1.88 -8.52
CA PRO A 109 15.99 3.31 -8.52
C PRO A 109 14.73 4.16 -8.34
N SER A 110 14.91 5.35 -7.77
CA SER A 110 13.88 6.36 -7.66
C SER A 110 13.76 7.15 -8.95
N ALA A 111 12.59 7.13 -9.59
CA ALA A 111 12.30 7.96 -10.76
C ALA A 111 11.23 9.00 -10.41
N ILE A 112 11.62 10.28 -10.36
CA ILE A 112 10.76 11.42 -10.06
C ILE A 112 10.46 12.16 -11.36
N PHE A 113 9.33 11.80 -11.98
CA PHE A 113 8.83 12.44 -13.20
C PHE A 113 7.63 13.35 -12.94
N GLY A 114 6.96 13.20 -11.81
CA GLY A 114 5.88 14.08 -11.36
C GLY A 114 6.32 15.11 -10.33
N ARG A 115 5.39 15.55 -9.49
CA ARG A 115 5.63 16.57 -8.47
C ARG A 115 5.95 15.96 -7.12
N LEU A 116 7.05 16.42 -6.51
CA LEU A 116 7.40 16.16 -5.13
C LEU A 116 7.45 17.49 -4.38
N SER A 117 6.64 17.65 -3.35
CA SER A 117 6.61 18.89 -2.57
C SER A 117 6.64 18.64 -1.07
N ALA A 118 7.19 19.59 -0.32
CA ALA A 118 7.18 19.58 1.13
C ALA A 118 7.00 21.00 1.69
N THR A 119 6.25 21.15 2.78
CA THR A 119 6.18 22.43 3.51
C THR A 119 7.51 22.75 4.21
N GLY A 120 8.25 21.73 4.64
CA GLY A 120 9.56 21.83 5.30
C GLY A 120 10.70 21.21 4.48
N SER A 121 11.62 20.54 5.17
CA SER A 121 12.77 19.87 4.53
C SER A 121 12.43 18.43 4.15
N LEU A 122 13.05 17.94 3.07
CA LEU A 122 12.85 16.58 2.58
C LEU A 122 14.19 15.95 2.17
N TYR A 123 14.42 14.73 2.64
CA TYR A 123 15.60 13.93 2.33
C TYR A 123 15.12 12.66 1.64
N VAL A 124 15.75 12.29 0.53
CA VAL A 124 15.46 11.07 -0.23
C VAL A 124 16.76 10.29 -0.39
N ILE A 125 16.81 9.10 0.20
CA ILE A 125 17.94 8.20 0.14
C ILE A 125 17.53 6.96 -0.64
N ASN A 126 18.27 6.65 -1.69
CA ASN A 126 18.10 5.40 -2.44
C ASN A 126 19.46 4.93 -2.99
N PRO A 127 20.04 3.85 -2.43
CA PRO A 127 21.31 3.29 -2.91
C PRO A 127 21.29 2.89 -4.38
N GLN A 128 20.11 2.57 -4.93
CA GLN A 128 19.94 2.17 -6.33
C GLN A 128 19.97 3.37 -7.30
N GLY A 129 20.03 4.60 -6.77
CA GLY A 129 20.06 5.81 -7.58
C GLY A 129 18.74 6.59 -7.56
N ILE A 130 18.85 7.88 -7.87
CA ILE A 130 17.74 8.82 -7.90
C ILE A 130 17.84 9.62 -9.21
N VAL A 131 16.75 9.63 -9.98
CA VAL A 131 16.63 10.35 -11.24
C VAL A 131 15.45 11.31 -11.13
N VAL A 132 15.71 12.60 -11.38
CA VAL A 132 14.65 13.59 -11.62
C VAL A 132 14.57 13.80 -13.13
N GLY A 133 13.47 13.38 -13.74
CA GLY A 133 13.31 13.47 -15.18
C GLY A 133 12.86 14.85 -15.65
N PRO A 134 12.73 15.06 -16.98
CA PRO A 134 12.46 16.39 -17.56
C PRO A 134 11.17 17.05 -17.10
N SER A 135 10.17 16.28 -16.67
CA SER A 135 8.91 16.79 -16.11
C SER A 135 8.87 16.80 -14.58
N GLY A 136 9.90 16.25 -13.93
CA GLY A 136 9.99 16.17 -12.49
C GLY A 136 10.19 17.55 -11.89
N VAL A 137 9.39 17.87 -10.87
CA VAL A 137 9.53 19.14 -10.13
C VAL A 137 9.59 18.84 -8.65
N ILE A 138 10.61 19.39 -7.99
CA ILE A 138 10.82 19.29 -6.54
C ILE A 138 10.72 20.68 -5.95
N SER A 139 9.83 20.86 -4.97
CA SER A 139 9.64 22.14 -4.28
C SER A 139 9.50 21.94 -2.78
N THR A 140 10.46 22.44 -2.02
CA THR A 140 10.51 22.31 -0.56
C THR A 140 10.58 23.68 0.10
N GLY A 141 9.88 23.89 1.21
CA GLY A 141 10.04 25.10 2.01
C GLY A 141 11.35 25.15 2.81
N GLY A 142 12.00 23.99 2.99
CA GLY A 142 13.33 23.86 3.60
C GLY A 142 14.37 23.29 2.64
N ARG A 143 15.26 22.45 3.17
CA ARG A 143 16.31 21.78 2.38
C ARG A 143 15.73 20.60 1.60
N PHE A 144 16.20 20.40 0.38
CA PHE A 144 16.08 19.14 -0.32
C PHE A 144 17.44 18.46 -0.41
N VAL A 145 17.51 17.18 -0.04
CA VAL A 145 18.72 16.35 -0.17
C VAL A 145 18.35 15.04 -0.84
N ALA A 146 19.06 14.70 -1.91
CA ALA A 146 18.97 13.40 -2.57
C ALA A 146 20.33 12.72 -2.50
N SER A 147 20.37 11.46 -2.09
CA SER A 147 21.64 10.74 -1.89
C SER A 147 21.50 9.25 -2.20
N THR A 148 22.59 8.66 -2.71
CA THR A 148 22.78 7.20 -2.75
C THR A 148 23.50 6.68 -1.51
N LEU A 149 24.15 7.56 -0.76
CA LEU A 149 24.73 7.28 0.55
C LEU A 149 23.68 7.47 1.65
N ASP A 150 23.92 6.81 2.77
CA ASP A 150 22.99 6.69 3.87
C ASP A 150 23.33 7.58 5.08
N VAL A 151 22.39 7.78 6.00
CA VAL A 151 22.58 8.51 7.27
C VAL A 151 21.92 7.73 8.41
N CYS A 152 22.51 7.70 9.61
CA CYS A 152 21.89 7.06 10.76
C CYS A 152 20.60 7.79 11.18
N ASP A 153 19.55 7.02 11.51
CA ASP A 153 18.27 7.57 11.93
C ASP A 153 18.40 8.41 13.22
N SER A 154 19.18 7.92 14.19
CA SER A 154 19.48 8.64 15.43
C SER A 154 20.13 10.01 15.16
N ALA A 155 21.10 10.08 14.26
CA ALA A 155 21.75 11.34 13.86
C ALA A 155 20.78 12.27 13.11
N PHE A 156 19.95 11.73 12.21
CA PHE A 156 18.92 12.51 11.54
C PHE A 156 17.92 13.10 12.52
N MET A 157 17.45 12.29 13.49
CA MET A 157 16.43 12.65 14.46
C MET A 157 16.92 13.66 15.51
N GLN A 158 18.20 13.62 15.90
CA GLN A 158 18.79 14.62 16.80
C GLN A 158 18.72 16.04 16.22
N GLY A 159 18.97 16.19 14.91
CA GLY A 159 18.96 17.50 14.25
C GLY A 159 20.06 18.47 14.73
N GLY A 160 20.04 19.70 14.20
CA GLY A 160 20.92 20.80 14.64
C GLY A 160 22.41 20.70 14.28
N GLY A 161 22.92 19.50 13.96
CA GLY A 161 24.32 19.27 13.57
C GLY A 161 24.55 19.00 12.08
N SER A 162 25.82 18.76 11.73
CA SER A 162 26.20 18.26 10.41
C SER A 162 25.70 16.82 10.24
N LEU A 163 25.02 16.54 9.12
CA LEU A 163 24.65 15.18 8.74
C LEU A 163 25.76 14.60 7.86
N THR A 164 26.40 13.53 8.32
CA THR A 164 27.39 12.80 7.53
C THR A 164 26.69 11.70 6.77
N LEU A 165 26.75 11.73 5.43
CA LEU A 165 26.24 10.66 4.60
C LEU A 165 27.37 9.68 4.26
N SER A 166 27.15 8.39 4.44
CA SER A 166 28.14 7.34 4.26
C SER A 166 27.51 6.02 3.81
N GLY A 167 28.30 5.12 3.23
CA GLY A 167 27.83 3.81 2.79
C GLY A 167 28.65 3.26 1.62
N ASP A 168 28.76 1.93 1.55
CA ASP A 168 29.43 1.23 0.46
C ASP A 168 28.52 1.07 -0.76
N ARG A 169 29.11 1.11 -1.96
CA ARG A 169 28.42 1.24 -3.25
C ARG A 169 27.63 -0.01 -3.69
N ASP A 170 27.68 -1.09 -2.91
CA ASP A 170 27.05 -2.38 -3.18
C ASP A 170 26.06 -2.73 -2.05
N ALA A 171 24.84 -2.18 -2.14
CA ALA A 171 23.58 -2.54 -1.48
C ALA A 171 23.56 -3.20 -0.07
N SER A 172 22.66 -2.67 0.77
CA SER A 172 22.21 -3.18 2.09
C SER A 172 23.01 -2.73 3.32
N VAL A 173 23.39 -1.46 3.33
CA VAL A 173 23.47 -0.59 4.52
C VAL A 173 22.11 -0.29 5.20
N ILE A 174 21.35 -1.23 5.78
CA ILE A 174 20.36 -0.82 6.80
C ILE A 174 21.20 -0.47 8.04
N GLN A 175 21.81 0.72 8.04
CA GLN A 175 22.56 1.20 9.19
C GLN A 175 21.55 1.73 10.22
N GLN A 176 20.91 0.80 10.92
CA GLN A 176 20.29 1.10 12.20
C GLN A 176 21.40 1.27 13.22
N CYS A 177 21.85 2.51 13.40
CA CYS A 177 22.55 2.95 14.60
C CYS A 177 21.59 3.68 15.52
#